data_AF-A0A8J6VVB5-F1
#
_entry.id   AF-A0A8J6VVB5-F1
#
_cell.length_a   1.000
_cell.length_b   1.000
_cell.length_c   1.000
_cell.angle_alpha   90.00
_cell.angle_beta   90.00
_cell.angle_gamma   90.00
#
_symmetry.space_group_name_H-M   'P 1'
#
loop_
_entity.id
_entity.type
_entity.pdbx_description
1 polymer ?
#
loop_
_entity_poly.entity_id
_entity_poly.type
_entity_poly.pdbx_seq_one_letter_code
_entity_poly.pdbx_strand_id
1 'polypeptide(L)'
;MKVKAVLAALGLAVLGWIGVGSWINYSQAQSLQRETLSKVKLLVSQPETPSKPSDLNSLRAYYKQLQETVSNLEKISNTPGLSHQKSQAALIEVRPLLTNTEQQLKLEEQALANLETAKRINLEAGDLAENPINPLEDWQQSRDKFQEASNILKSIPKNTFATAEAESMLSTVRLSHTNINRQLSAEDKADRRIKSAVDIASKAAYLTDNAPYTLQELNQAKAQWQLAINLLSTIPSEATFATASEDMLVYYRNNHKAVGDAIDRIKKCTPSSSYEGFCDSDFLIDIAMPPAYTTAGSDSDEFVDSDSDEFASSDDDAIAESSGDSETYIGGTTYIGGSSSYSSGTTHVRGYTRKDGTHVRSHTRSTGSRVSGFGSSRSGGASS
;
A
#
# COMPACT_ATOMS: atom_id res chain seq x y z
N MET A 1 14.14 -2.32 -46.54
CA MET A 1 13.78 -1.32 -47.57
C MET A 1 14.76 -0.17 -47.49
N LYS A 2 15.34 0.20 -48.64
CA LYS A 2 16.40 1.20 -48.78
C LYS A 2 15.76 2.58 -48.93
N VAL A 3 16.08 3.54 -48.06
CA VAL A 3 15.90 4.96 -48.35
C VAL A 3 17.29 5.55 -48.53
N LYS A 4 17.75 5.61 -49.78
CA LYS A 4 18.90 6.40 -50.19
C LYS A 4 18.39 7.69 -50.83
N ALA A 5 19.10 8.76 -50.51
CA ALA A 5 19.37 9.92 -51.36
C ALA A 5 18.22 10.84 -51.74
N VAL A 6 18.10 11.97 -51.03
CA VAL A 6 17.98 13.30 -51.65
C VAL A 6 18.67 14.29 -50.71
N LEU A 7 19.86 14.79 -51.06
CA LEU A 7 20.41 16.09 -50.58
C LEU A 7 21.75 16.36 -51.27
N ALA A 8 21.70 16.57 -52.59
CA ALA A 8 22.84 17.08 -53.36
C ALA A 8 22.32 17.91 -54.54
N ALA A 9 21.97 19.17 -54.28
CA ALA A 9 21.96 20.23 -55.29
C ALA A 9 21.75 21.59 -54.61
N LEU A 10 22.75 22.46 -54.66
CA LEU A 10 22.57 23.88 -54.97
C LEU A 10 23.96 24.54 -55.07
N GLY A 11 24.48 24.51 -56.29
CA GLY A 11 25.66 25.25 -56.71
C GLY A 11 25.31 26.69 -57.13
N LEU A 12 26.33 27.54 -56.90
CA LEU A 12 26.80 28.69 -57.66
C LEU A 12 25.91 29.92 -57.97
N ALA A 13 26.42 31.04 -57.43
CA ALA A 13 26.75 32.32 -58.09
C ALA A 13 25.65 33.20 -58.71
N VAL A 14 25.46 34.38 -58.10
CA VAL A 14 25.12 35.63 -58.81
C VAL A 14 25.93 36.77 -58.19
N LEU A 15 26.83 37.35 -59.00
CA LEU A 15 27.55 38.60 -58.76
C LEU A 15 26.85 39.71 -59.53
N GLY A 16 26.62 40.87 -58.90
CA GLY A 16 26.09 42.05 -59.57
C GLY A 16 25.75 43.20 -58.63
N TRP A 17 26.75 44.07 -58.38
CA TRP A 17 26.67 45.53 -58.21
C TRP A 17 25.43 46.17 -57.54
N ILE A 18 25.52 46.63 -56.28
CA ILE A 18 24.86 47.86 -55.75
C ILE A 18 25.64 48.46 -54.54
N GLY A 19 26.10 49.72 -54.65
CA GLY A 19 26.12 50.78 -53.60
C GLY A 19 26.88 50.59 -52.27
N VAL A 20 28.11 51.11 -52.17
CA VAL A 20 29.08 51.00 -51.05
C VAL A 20 28.60 51.52 -49.67
N GLY A 21 27.52 52.30 -49.58
CA GLY A 21 26.96 52.76 -48.30
C GLY A 21 26.10 51.73 -47.54
N SER A 22 25.67 50.65 -48.20
CA SER A 22 24.83 49.59 -47.62
C SER A 22 25.57 48.26 -47.35
N TRP A 23 26.86 48.17 -47.69
CA TRP A 23 27.63 46.91 -47.65
C TRP A 23 27.96 46.40 -46.24
N ILE A 24 28.08 47.28 -45.25
CA ILE A 24 28.38 46.87 -43.86
C ILE A 24 27.17 46.14 -43.25
N ASN A 25 25.94 46.64 -43.48
CA ASN A 25 24.72 45.97 -43.04
C ASN A 25 24.40 44.73 -43.90
N TYR A 26 24.70 44.76 -45.20
CA TYR A 26 24.44 43.63 -46.10
C TYR A 26 25.38 42.44 -45.83
N SER A 27 26.67 42.69 -45.56
CA SER A 27 27.64 41.63 -45.27
C SER A 27 27.38 40.96 -43.92
N GLN A 28 26.94 41.71 -42.91
CA GLN A 28 26.53 41.17 -41.61
C GLN A 28 25.23 40.35 -41.71
N ALA A 29 24.29 40.75 -42.57
CA ALA A 29 23.09 39.96 -42.84
C ALA A 29 23.41 38.62 -43.52
N GLN A 30 24.40 38.58 -44.43
CA GLN A 30 24.80 37.34 -45.10
C GLN A 30 25.54 36.35 -44.18
N SER A 31 26.35 36.82 -43.23
CA SER A 31 27.04 35.92 -42.29
C SER A 31 26.04 35.24 -41.35
N LEU A 32 25.09 36.00 -40.81
CA LEU A 32 24.00 35.50 -39.96
C LEU A 32 23.11 34.49 -40.72
N GLN A 33 22.91 34.70 -42.02
CA GLN A 33 22.18 33.78 -42.88
C GLN A 33 22.94 32.46 -43.10
N ARG A 34 24.25 32.51 -43.36
CA ARG A 34 25.06 31.29 -43.49
C ARG A 34 25.08 30.50 -42.20
N GLU A 35 25.21 31.19 -41.07
CA GLU A 35 25.19 30.57 -39.75
C GLU A 35 23.85 29.88 -39.46
N THR A 36 22.72 30.58 -39.65
CA THR A 36 21.37 30.03 -39.43
C THR A 36 21.07 28.86 -40.35
N LEU A 37 21.40 28.95 -41.65
CA LEU A 37 21.23 27.82 -42.57
C LEU A 37 22.14 26.64 -42.22
N SER A 38 23.35 26.90 -41.69
CA SER A 38 24.23 25.84 -41.22
C SER A 38 23.69 25.15 -39.96
N LYS A 39 23.08 25.92 -39.03
CA LYS A 39 22.39 25.39 -37.84
C LYS A 39 21.17 24.58 -38.22
N VAL A 40 20.34 25.07 -39.15
CA VAL A 40 19.20 24.31 -39.70
C VAL A 40 19.71 23.00 -40.30
N LYS A 41 20.75 23.06 -41.13
CA LYS A 41 21.33 21.86 -41.72
C LYS A 41 21.87 20.92 -40.65
N LEU A 42 22.48 21.41 -39.57
CA LEU A 42 22.91 20.57 -38.45
C LEU A 42 21.72 19.92 -37.72
N LEU A 43 20.67 20.69 -37.44
CA LEU A 43 19.45 20.24 -36.74
C LEU A 43 18.64 19.21 -37.55
N VAL A 44 18.60 19.40 -38.87
CA VAL A 44 17.86 18.55 -39.82
C VAL A 44 18.69 17.34 -40.27
N SER A 45 19.96 17.57 -40.59
CA SER A 45 20.82 16.56 -41.22
C SER A 45 21.53 15.68 -40.22
N GLN A 46 21.30 15.83 -38.91
CA GLN A 46 21.63 14.79 -37.95
C GLN A 46 20.72 13.58 -38.31
N PRO A 47 21.24 12.58 -39.06
CA PRO A 47 20.44 11.52 -39.70
C PRO A 47 19.90 10.52 -38.68
N GLU A 48 20.34 10.69 -37.45
CA GLU A 48 19.91 10.02 -36.26
C GLU A 48 19.57 11.18 -35.33
N THR A 49 18.29 11.25 -34.94
CA THR A 49 17.76 12.10 -33.86
C THR A 49 18.89 12.66 -33.00
N PRO A 50 19.11 13.99 -32.85
CA PRO A 50 19.97 14.51 -31.79
C PRO A 50 19.61 13.70 -30.55
N SER A 51 20.55 12.86 -30.10
CA SER A 51 20.37 11.77 -29.12
C SER A 51 19.08 11.97 -28.35
N LYS A 52 17.99 11.26 -28.74
CA LYS A 52 16.62 11.45 -28.23
C LYS A 52 16.72 12.02 -26.81
N PRO A 53 16.34 13.31 -26.60
CA PRO A 53 16.78 14.08 -25.44
C PRO A 53 16.67 13.21 -24.20
N SER A 54 17.75 13.08 -23.41
CA SER A 54 17.81 12.09 -22.33
C SER A 54 16.88 12.43 -21.17
N ASP A 55 16.46 13.68 -21.10
CA ASP A 55 15.71 14.26 -19.99
C ASP A 55 14.89 15.49 -20.44
N LEU A 56 13.97 15.91 -19.58
CA LEU A 56 13.08 17.04 -19.83
C LEU A 56 13.82 18.36 -20.08
N ASN A 57 14.94 18.61 -19.38
CA ASN A 57 15.67 19.87 -19.51
C ASN A 57 16.36 19.96 -20.88
N SER A 58 16.93 18.86 -21.36
CA SER A 58 17.49 18.77 -22.70
C SER A 58 16.42 18.95 -23.79
N LEU A 59 15.21 18.39 -23.60
CA LEU A 59 14.07 18.59 -24.51
C LEU A 59 13.60 20.04 -24.55
N ARG A 60 13.50 20.71 -23.38
CA ARG A 60 13.16 22.15 -23.30
C ARG A 60 14.20 23.02 -23.99
N ALA A 61 15.49 22.73 -23.79
CA ALA A 61 16.57 23.45 -24.43
C ALA A 61 16.51 23.29 -25.96
N TYR A 62 16.25 22.08 -26.44
CA TYR A 62 16.08 21.79 -27.87
C TYR A 62 14.87 22.53 -28.46
N TYR A 63 13.72 22.51 -27.79
CA TYR A 63 12.54 23.28 -28.19
C TYR A 63 12.84 24.77 -28.31
N LYS A 64 13.54 25.36 -27.33
CA LYS A 64 13.95 26.78 -27.36
C LYS A 64 14.85 27.09 -28.55
N GLN A 65 15.80 26.21 -28.87
CA GLN A 65 16.67 26.37 -30.04
C GLN A 65 15.89 26.31 -31.36
N LEU A 66 14.90 25.41 -31.48
CA LEU A 66 14.01 25.36 -32.64
C LEU A 66 13.19 26.65 -32.78
N GLN A 67 12.64 27.15 -31.68
CA GLN A 67 11.86 28.39 -31.64
C GLN A 67 12.69 29.60 -32.08
N GLU A 68 13.92 29.74 -31.56
CA GLU A 68 14.86 30.79 -31.96
C GLU A 68 15.23 30.68 -33.46
N THR A 69 15.43 29.45 -33.95
CA THR A 69 15.76 29.20 -35.36
C THR A 69 14.61 29.60 -36.28
N VAL A 70 13.37 29.24 -35.95
CA VAL A 70 12.17 29.66 -36.72
C VAL A 70 12.04 31.18 -36.71
N SER A 71 12.16 31.84 -35.55
CA SER A 71 12.10 33.30 -35.45
C SER A 71 13.15 33.98 -36.33
N ASN A 72 14.37 33.45 -36.37
CA ASN A 72 15.45 33.99 -37.21
C ASN A 72 15.19 33.76 -38.71
N LEU A 73 14.69 32.58 -39.09
CA LEU A 73 14.33 32.28 -40.49
C LEU A 73 13.16 33.14 -40.98
N GLU A 74 12.16 33.42 -40.14
CA GLU A 74 11.03 34.29 -40.49
C GLU A 74 11.47 35.72 -40.75
N LYS A 75 12.37 36.27 -39.92
CA LYS A 75 13.00 37.58 -40.14
C LYS A 75 13.72 37.66 -41.50
N ILE A 76 14.44 36.60 -41.88
CA ILE A 76 15.13 36.53 -43.18
C ILE A 76 14.12 36.36 -44.34
N SER A 77 13.05 35.61 -44.15
CA SER A 77 12.06 35.38 -45.22
C SER A 77 11.33 36.67 -45.63
N ASN A 78 11.23 37.66 -44.76
CA ASN A 78 10.57 38.93 -45.08
C ASN A 78 11.44 39.90 -45.91
N THR A 79 12.68 39.53 -46.26
CA THR A 79 13.55 40.35 -47.13
C THR A 79 13.59 39.79 -48.55
N PRO A 80 13.20 40.57 -49.59
CA PRO A 80 13.17 40.09 -50.97
C PRO A 80 14.58 39.75 -51.51
N GLY A 81 14.71 38.60 -52.18
CA GLY A 81 15.96 38.12 -52.79
C GLY A 81 16.12 36.58 -52.80
N LEU A 82 17.26 36.07 -53.26
CA LEU A 82 17.59 34.62 -53.25
C LEU A 82 17.57 34.00 -51.83
N SER A 83 17.76 34.82 -50.80
CA SER A 83 17.66 34.45 -49.39
C SER A 83 16.26 33.99 -49.00
N HIS A 84 15.23 34.60 -49.57
CA HIS A 84 13.83 34.31 -49.29
C HIS A 84 13.48 32.84 -49.59
N GLN A 85 13.85 32.34 -50.77
CA GLN A 85 13.52 30.97 -51.19
C GLN A 85 14.19 29.92 -50.30
N LYS A 86 15.46 30.13 -49.93
CA LYS A 86 16.18 29.21 -49.04
C LYS A 86 15.61 29.19 -47.63
N SER A 87 15.24 30.36 -47.10
CA SER A 87 14.62 30.45 -45.77
C SER A 87 13.22 29.85 -45.74
N GLN A 88 12.41 30.01 -46.80
CA GLN A 88 11.10 29.36 -46.90
C GLN A 88 11.22 27.83 -46.95
N ALA A 89 12.17 27.29 -47.73
CA ALA A 89 12.43 25.86 -47.75
C ALA A 89 12.82 25.32 -46.36
N ALA A 90 13.71 26.02 -45.65
CA ALA A 90 14.08 25.69 -44.27
C ALA A 90 12.90 25.78 -43.29
N LEU A 91 12.02 26.78 -43.43
CA LEU A 91 10.82 26.90 -42.59
C LEU A 91 9.85 25.74 -42.77
N ILE A 92 9.66 25.24 -44.00
CA ILE A 92 8.82 24.08 -44.30
C ILE A 92 9.33 22.84 -43.55
N GLU A 93 10.65 22.71 -43.39
CA GLU A 93 11.29 21.57 -42.75
C GLU A 93 11.32 21.68 -41.21
N VAL A 94 11.60 22.86 -40.67
CA VAL A 94 11.75 23.07 -39.22
C VAL A 94 10.42 23.20 -38.49
N ARG A 95 9.37 23.74 -39.12
CA ARG A 95 8.05 23.93 -38.47
C ARG A 95 7.43 22.63 -37.95
N PRO A 96 7.37 21.52 -38.71
CA PRO A 96 6.88 20.24 -38.20
C PRO A 96 7.71 19.72 -37.03
N LEU A 97 9.03 19.90 -37.03
CA LEU A 97 9.90 19.51 -35.91
C LEU A 97 9.57 20.29 -34.64
N LEU A 98 9.34 21.60 -34.76
CA LEU A 98 8.92 22.44 -33.64
C LEU A 98 7.59 21.95 -33.05
N THR A 99 6.58 21.72 -33.89
CA THR A 99 5.26 21.23 -33.45
C THR A 99 5.35 19.85 -32.79
N ASN A 100 6.10 18.92 -33.36
CA ASN A 100 6.29 17.59 -32.77
C ASN A 100 7.03 17.67 -31.42
N THR A 101 8.06 18.52 -31.33
CA THR A 101 8.83 18.72 -30.08
C THR A 101 7.96 19.37 -29.01
N GLU A 102 7.09 20.32 -29.37
CA GLU A 102 6.13 20.93 -28.44
C GLU A 102 5.14 19.90 -27.89
N GLN A 103 4.58 19.05 -28.75
CA GLN A 103 3.68 17.97 -28.34
C GLN A 103 4.39 16.97 -27.42
N GLN A 104 5.61 16.57 -27.76
CA GLN A 104 6.42 15.71 -26.91
C GLN A 104 6.70 16.37 -25.56
N LEU A 105 7.07 17.65 -25.54
CA LEU A 105 7.34 18.37 -24.31
C LEU A 105 6.12 18.39 -23.38
N LYS A 106 4.93 18.69 -23.90
CA LYS A 106 3.68 18.65 -23.11
C LYS A 106 3.40 17.26 -22.56
N LEU A 107 3.62 16.22 -23.35
CA LEU A 107 3.45 14.83 -22.92
C LEU A 107 4.40 14.46 -21.78
N GLU A 108 5.68 14.84 -21.89
CA GLU A 108 6.70 14.56 -20.87
C GLU A 108 6.42 15.33 -19.57
N GLU A 109 6.00 16.60 -19.66
CA GLU A 109 5.63 17.41 -18.50
C GLU A 109 4.43 16.83 -17.76
N GLN A 110 3.40 16.41 -18.51
CA GLN A 110 2.22 15.76 -17.92
C GLN A 110 2.58 14.42 -17.28
N ALA A 111 3.42 13.61 -17.93
CA ALA A 111 3.86 12.32 -17.41
C ALA A 111 4.63 12.45 -16.10
N LEU A 112 5.54 13.42 -16.00
CA LEU A 112 6.28 13.71 -14.78
C LEU A 112 5.37 14.28 -13.68
N ALA A 113 4.44 15.17 -14.01
CA ALA A 113 3.46 15.68 -13.04
C ALA A 113 2.58 14.56 -12.47
N ASN A 114 2.14 13.62 -13.32
CA ASN A 114 1.38 12.45 -12.89
C ASN A 114 2.21 11.54 -11.98
N LEU A 115 3.49 11.30 -12.33
CA LEU A 115 4.40 10.50 -11.51
C LEU A 115 4.57 11.10 -10.11
N GLU A 116 4.85 12.41 -10.01
CA GLU A 116 5.01 13.09 -8.72
C GLU A 116 3.70 13.10 -7.91
N THR A 117 2.55 13.25 -8.57
CA THR A 117 1.25 13.15 -7.91
C THR A 117 1.03 11.75 -7.33
N ALA A 118 1.33 10.70 -8.10
CA ALA A 118 1.23 9.32 -7.63
C ALA A 118 2.18 9.03 -6.47
N LYS A 119 3.41 9.56 -6.49
CA LYS A 119 4.37 9.45 -5.37
C LYS A 119 3.80 10.04 -4.08
N ARG A 120 3.24 11.25 -4.14
CA ARG A 120 2.62 11.92 -2.99
C ARG A 120 1.46 11.11 -2.42
N ILE A 121 0.53 10.67 -3.28
CA ILE A 121 -0.64 9.87 -2.84
C ILE A 121 -0.19 8.55 -2.23
N ASN A 122 0.83 7.89 -2.80
CA ASN A 122 1.40 6.67 -2.25
C ASN A 122 2.02 6.87 -0.86
N LEU A 123 2.66 8.01 -0.60
CA LEU A 123 3.18 8.36 0.73
C LEU A 123 2.03 8.57 1.73
N GLU A 124 1.03 9.38 1.36
CA GLU A 124 -0.16 9.59 2.21
C GLU A 124 -0.89 8.28 2.54
N ALA A 125 -0.97 7.35 1.58
CA ALA A 125 -1.53 6.01 1.80
C ALA A 125 -0.70 5.20 2.79
N GLY A 126 0.63 5.29 2.72
CA GLY A 126 1.55 4.64 3.65
C GLY A 126 1.42 5.19 5.07
N ASP A 127 1.32 6.51 5.22
CA ASP A 127 1.20 7.16 6.53
C ASP A 127 -0.08 6.72 7.27
N LEU A 128 -1.21 6.62 6.55
CA LEU A 128 -2.47 6.09 7.10
C LEU A 128 -2.35 4.62 7.54
N ALA A 129 -1.58 3.82 6.80
CA ALA A 129 -1.37 2.41 7.09
C ALA A 129 -0.41 2.15 8.27
N GLU A 130 0.55 3.04 8.51
CA GLU A 130 1.55 2.83 9.56
C GLU A 130 0.99 3.09 10.96
N ASN A 131 0.13 4.09 11.11
CA ASN A 131 -0.40 4.53 12.40
C ASN A 131 -1.92 4.77 12.36
N PRO A 132 -2.73 3.70 12.18
CA PRO A 132 -4.18 3.85 12.17
C PRO A 132 -4.70 4.29 13.55
N ILE A 133 -5.38 5.42 13.60
CA ILE A 133 -6.13 5.91 14.76
C ILE A 133 -7.48 5.19 14.83
N ASN A 134 -8.16 5.10 13.67
CA ASN A 134 -9.43 4.40 13.46
C ASN A 134 -9.17 3.26 12.46
N PRO A 135 -8.78 2.05 12.92
CA PRO A 135 -8.23 1.01 12.04
C PRO A 135 -9.04 0.74 10.78
N LEU A 136 -10.33 0.44 10.89
CA LEU A 136 -11.14 0.11 9.71
C LEU A 136 -11.21 1.27 8.71
N GLU A 137 -11.42 2.48 9.20
CA GLU A 137 -11.53 3.68 8.36
C GLU A 137 -10.19 4.04 7.71
N ASP A 138 -9.11 4.07 8.50
CA ASP A 138 -7.78 4.45 8.03
C ASP A 138 -7.21 3.42 7.03
N TRP A 139 -7.43 2.12 7.27
CA TRP A 139 -7.06 1.07 6.32
C TRP A 139 -7.86 1.19 5.02
N GLN A 140 -9.14 1.56 5.09
CA GLN A 140 -9.97 1.77 3.91
C GLN A 140 -9.53 2.99 3.11
N GLN A 141 -9.25 4.11 3.77
CA GLN A 141 -8.71 5.31 3.13
C GLN A 141 -7.33 5.04 2.49
N SER A 142 -6.46 4.30 3.17
CA SER A 142 -5.17 3.87 2.64
C SER A 142 -5.32 3.02 1.37
N ARG A 143 -6.24 2.03 1.38
CA ARG A 143 -6.55 1.20 0.20
C ARG A 143 -6.95 2.07 -0.99
N ASP A 144 -7.87 3.00 -0.77
CA ASP A 144 -8.44 3.83 -1.84
C ASP A 144 -7.36 4.75 -2.43
N LYS A 145 -6.48 5.32 -1.61
CA LYS A 145 -5.32 6.10 -2.08
C LYS A 145 -4.31 5.25 -2.86
N PHE A 146 -3.98 4.04 -2.43
CA PHE A 146 -3.11 3.15 -3.22
C PHE A 146 -3.75 2.82 -4.59
N GLN A 147 -5.07 2.62 -4.64
CA GLN A 147 -5.79 2.38 -5.88
C GLN A 147 -5.78 3.62 -6.80
N GLU A 148 -5.93 4.82 -6.24
CA GLU A 148 -5.80 6.09 -6.96
C GLU A 148 -4.38 6.25 -7.55
N ALA A 149 -3.35 6.08 -6.74
CA ALA A 149 -1.96 6.14 -7.20
C ALA A 149 -1.68 5.13 -8.32
N SER A 150 -2.19 3.90 -8.19
CA SER A 150 -2.10 2.85 -9.23
C SER A 150 -2.74 3.28 -10.56
N ASN A 151 -3.90 3.95 -10.50
CA ASN A 151 -4.61 4.43 -11.69
C ASN A 151 -3.82 5.56 -12.38
N ILE A 152 -3.26 6.50 -11.61
CA ILE A 152 -2.41 7.58 -12.14
C ILE A 152 -1.17 7.00 -12.81
N LEU A 153 -0.47 6.05 -12.17
CA LEU A 153 0.72 5.41 -12.72
C LEU A 153 0.44 4.67 -14.04
N LYS A 154 -0.69 3.97 -14.14
CA LYS A 154 -1.13 3.30 -15.39
C LYS A 154 -1.44 4.27 -16.53
N SER A 155 -1.78 5.52 -16.22
CA SER A 155 -2.07 6.55 -17.22
C SER A 155 -0.82 7.13 -17.89
N ILE A 156 0.37 6.88 -17.32
CA ILE A 156 1.63 7.41 -17.85
C ILE A 156 1.97 6.70 -19.17
N PRO A 157 2.15 7.43 -20.29
CA PRO A 157 2.48 6.83 -21.58
C PRO A 157 3.85 6.16 -21.59
N LYS A 158 3.95 4.99 -22.24
CA LYS A 158 5.17 4.13 -22.28
C LYS A 158 6.38 4.73 -23.00
N ASN A 159 6.21 5.84 -23.71
CA ASN A 159 7.25 6.48 -24.50
C ASN A 159 7.83 7.73 -23.84
N THR A 160 7.54 7.93 -22.55
CA THR A 160 7.98 9.08 -21.74
C THR A 160 9.18 8.76 -20.86
N PHE A 161 9.89 9.79 -20.39
CA PHE A 161 10.99 9.64 -19.45
C PHE A 161 10.55 9.05 -18.10
N ALA A 162 9.29 9.27 -17.71
CA ALA A 162 8.71 8.78 -16.46
C ALA A 162 8.39 7.27 -16.48
N THR A 163 8.39 6.62 -17.64
CA THR A 163 7.88 5.24 -17.82
C THR A 163 8.56 4.24 -16.89
N ALA A 164 9.89 4.20 -16.86
CA ALA A 164 10.62 3.18 -16.11
C ALA A 164 10.37 3.31 -14.59
N GLU A 165 10.33 4.53 -14.08
CA GLU A 165 10.03 4.80 -12.67
C GLU A 165 8.57 4.51 -12.35
N ALA A 166 7.65 4.88 -13.24
CA ALA A 166 6.23 4.60 -13.08
C ALA A 166 5.91 3.09 -13.02
N GLU A 167 6.53 2.30 -13.90
CA GLU A 167 6.38 0.83 -13.90
C GLU A 167 6.94 0.19 -12.63
N SER A 168 8.11 0.66 -12.18
CA SER A 168 8.71 0.24 -10.92
C SER A 168 7.78 0.55 -9.74
N MET A 169 7.31 1.80 -9.63
CA MET A 169 6.42 2.21 -8.55
C MET A 169 5.07 1.48 -8.60
N LEU A 170 4.52 1.21 -9.78
CA LEU A 170 3.27 0.48 -9.94
C LEU A 170 3.36 -0.94 -9.36
N SER A 171 4.53 -1.59 -9.44
CA SER A 171 4.75 -2.89 -8.82
C SER A 171 4.68 -2.82 -7.29
N THR A 172 5.33 -1.81 -6.69
CA THR A 172 5.30 -1.55 -5.25
C THR A 172 3.89 -1.24 -4.75
N VAL A 173 3.18 -0.32 -5.42
CA VAL A 173 1.80 0.06 -5.07
C VAL A 173 0.85 -1.14 -5.08
N ARG A 174 0.98 -2.03 -6.07
CA ARG A 174 0.15 -3.25 -6.16
C ARG A 174 0.39 -4.21 -4.99
N LEU A 175 1.65 -4.37 -4.59
CA LEU A 175 2.00 -5.19 -3.43
C LEU A 175 1.43 -4.58 -2.14
N SER A 176 1.62 -3.27 -1.95
CA SER A 176 1.05 -2.53 -0.81
C SER A 176 -0.47 -2.69 -0.76
N HIS A 177 -1.19 -2.40 -1.85
CA HIS A 177 -2.63 -2.55 -1.94
C HIS A 177 -3.13 -3.96 -1.58
N THR A 178 -2.41 -5.00 -2.01
CA THR A 178 -2.72 -6.40 -1.65
C THR A 178 -2.57 -6.64 -0.15
N ASN A 179 -1.50 -6.12 0.46
CA ASN A 179 -1.27 -6.22 1.89
C ASN A 179 -2.35 -5.47 2.69
N ILE A 180 -2.75 -4.27 2.25
CA ILE A 180 -3.84 -3.50 2.86
C ILE A 180 -5.15 -4.28 2.81
N ASN A 181 -5.51 -4.89 1.68
CA ASN A 181 -6.75 -5.67 1.59
C ASN A 181 -6.76 -6.87 2.53
N ARG A 182 -5.61 -7.55 2.70
CA ARG A 182 -5.47 -8.62 3.69
C ARG A 182 -5.67 -8.08 5.10
N GLN A 183 -5.06 -6.94 5.43
CA GLN A 183 -5.20 -6.31 6.74
C GLN A 183 -6.64 -5.90 7.00
N LEU A 184 -7.30 -5.22 6.07
CA LEU A 184 -8.70 -4.82 6.16
C LEU A 184 -9.61 -6.02 6.42
N SER A 185 -9.38 -7.16 5.74
CA SER A 185 -10.13 -8.40 6.00
C SER A 185 -9.89 -8.97 7.40
N ALA A 186 -8.67 -8.84 7.93
CA ALA A 186 -8.35 -9.27 9.29
C ALA A 186 -9.04 -8.38 10.33
N GLU A 187 -9.03 -7.05 10.14
CA GLU A 187 -9.70 -6.09 11.02
C GLU A 187 -11.22 -6.28 11.03
N ASP A 188 -11.82 -6.42 9.86
CA ASP A 188 -13.26 -6.62 9.70
C ASP A 188 -13.74 -7.94 10.35
N LYS A 189 -12.93 -9.01 10.25
CA LYS A 189 -13.18 -10.26 10.98
C LYS A 189 -12.99 -10.08 12.49
N ALA A 190 -12.00 -9.31 12.92
CA ALA A 190 -11.75 -9.06 14.34
C ALA A 190 -12.90 -8.27 14.97
N ASP A 191 -13.31 -7.15 14.35
CA ASP A 191 -14.41 -6.30 14.81
C ASP A 191 -15.71 -7.09 15.01
N ARG A 192 -16.14 -7.86 14.00
CA ARG A 192 -17.35 -8.71 14.11
C ARG A 192 -17.24 -9.76 15.22
N ARG A 193 -16.07 -10.41 15.37
CA ARG A 193 -15.86 -11.43 16.41
C ARG A 193 -15.89 -10.82 17.79
N ILE A 194 -15.27 -9.65 17.99
CA ILE A 194 -15.28 -8.94 19.27
C ILE A 194 -16.69 -8.50 19.63
N LYS A 195 -17.42 -7.83 18.71
CA LYS A 195 -18.81 -7.41 18.94
C LYS A 195 -19.71 -8.60 19.33
N SER A 196 -19.60 -9.70 18.58
CA SER A 196 -20.35 -10.92 18.88
C SER A 196 -19.97 -11.53 20.23
N ALA A 197 -18.68 -11.56 20.55
CA ALA A 197 -18.20 -12.10 21.82
C ALA A 197 -18.70 -11.26 23.01
N VAL A 198 -18.70 -9.93 22.89
CA VAL A 198 -19.19 -9.00 23.91
C VAL A 198 -20.69 -9.14 24.14
N ASP A 199 -21.50 -9.24 23.08
CA ASP A 199 -22.95 -9.49 23.19
C ASP A 199 -23.24 -10.83 23.89
N ILE A 200 -22.57 -11.91 23.47
CA ILE A 200 -22.73 -13.25 24.08
C ILE A 200 -22.28 -13.24 25.54
N ALA A 201 -21.16 -12.61 25.85
CA ALA A 201 -20.66 -12.44 27.22
C ALA A 201 -21.63 -11.64 28.09
N SER A 202 -22.28 -10.61 27.53
CA SER A 202 -23.24 -9.78 28.25
C SER A 202 -24.50 -10.58 28.62
N LYS A 203 -24.99 -11.41 27.69
CA LYS A 203 -26.08 -12.37 27.95
C LYS A 203 -25.70 -13.37 29.04
N ALA A 204 -24.45 -13.86 29.02
CA ALA A 204 -23.95 -14.78 30.03
C ALA A 204 -23.86 -14.14 31.41
N ALA A 205 -23.44 -12.87 31.49
CA ALA A 205 -23.40 -12.10 32.73
C ALA A 205 -24.82 -11.84 33.28
N TYR A 206 -25.77 -11.49 32.41
CA TYR A 206 -27.18 -11.26 32.80
C TYR A 206 -27.83 -12.49 33.43
N LEU A 207 -27.56 -13.69 32.89
CA LEU A 207 -28.02 -14.97 33.47
C LEU A 207 -27.47 -15.23 34.90
N THR A 208 -26.46 -14.48 35.33
CA THR A 208 -25.79 -14.62 36.63
C THR A 208 -25.92 -13.39 37.54
N ASP A 209 -26.62 -12.35 37.08
CA ASP A 209 -26.66 -11.04 37.74
C ASP A 209 -27.55 -11.04 39.00
N ASN A 210 -28.61 -11.85 39.02
CA ASN A 210 -29.60 -11.84 40.09
C ASN A 210 -29.78 -13.24 40.68
N ALA A 211 -29.31 -13.42 41.91
CA ALA A 211 -29.61 -14.61 42.71
C ALA A 211 -31.09 -14.62 43.16
N PRO A 212 -31.71 -15.80 43.34
CA PRO A 212 -31.14 -17.14 43.18
C PRO A 212 -31.12 -17.60 41.72
N TYR A 213 -30.00 -18.18 41.28
CA TYR A 213 -29.87 -18.82 39.95
C TYR A 213 -30.15 -20.32 40.01
N THR A 214 -30.75 -20.83 38.94
CA THR A 214 -30.98 -22.25 38.72
C THR A 214 -29.75 -22.93 38.10
N LEU A 215 -29.65 -24.25 38.27
CA LEU A 215 -28.61 -25.05 37.59
C LEU A 215 -28.71 -24.93 36.06
N GLN A 216 -29.92 -24.75 35.52
CA GLN A 216 -30.12 -24.56 34.09
C GLN A 216 -29.51 -23.24 33.60
N GLU A 217 -29.80 -22.11 34.27
CA GLU A 217 -29.26 -20.79 33.93
C GLU A 217 -27.73 -20.77 34.00
N LEU A 218 -27.13 -21.38 35.03
CA LEU A 218 -25.67 -21.44 35.13
C LEU A 218 -25.03 -22.27 34.01
N ASN A 219 -25.65 -23.40 33.62
CA ASN A 219 -25.14 -24.16 32.47
C ASN A 219 -25.24 -23.36 31.17
N GLN A 220 -26.33 -22.61 30.98
CA GLN A 220 -26.49 -21.72 29.83
C GLN A 220 -25.45 -20.59 29.83
N ALA A 221 -25.25 -19.92 30.98
CA ALA A 221 -24.23 -18.88 31.14
C ALA A 221 -22.83 -19.43 30.85
N LYS A 222 -22.49 -20.62 31.38
CA LYS A 222 -21.21 -21.28 31.10
C LYS A 222 -21.01 -21.56 29.61
N ALA A 223 -22.04 -22.08 28.92
CA ALA A 223 -21.98 -22.33 27.49
C ALA A 223 -21.76 -21.04 26.67
N GLN A 224 -22.44 -19.94 27.04
CA GLN A 224 -22.27 -18.65 26.40
C GLN A 224 -20.87 -18.06 26.64
N TRP A 225 -20.34 -18.12 27.87
CA TRP A 225 -18.95 -17.72 28.15
C TRP A 225 -17.94 -18.50 27.30
N GLN A 226 -18.11 -19.82 27.18
CA GLN A 226 -17.25 -20.65 26.34
C GLN A 226 -17.33 -20.25 24.86
N LEU A 227 -18.52 -19.93 24.35
CA LEU A 227 -18.71 -19.47 22.98
C LEU A 227 -18.01 -18.13 22.73
N ALA A 228 -18.14 -17.17 23.65
CA ALA A 228 -17.44 -15.89 23.58
C ALA A 228 -15.91 -16.07 23.58
N ILE A 229 -15.38 -16.97 24.42
CA ILE A 229 -13.94 -17.33 24.43
C ILE A 229 -13.50 -17.90 23.07
N ASN A 230 -14.31 -18.77 22.47
CA ASN A 230 -14.00 -19.36 21.17
C ASN A 230 -13.93 -18.28 20.06
N LEU A 231 -14.82 -17.29 20.10
CA LEU A 231 -14.81 -16.17 19.16
C LEU A 231 -13.56 -15.30 19.30
N LEU A 232 -13.17 -14.94 20.52
CA LEU A 232 -11.98 -14.12 20.76
C LEU A 232 -10.68 -14.86 20.42
N SER A 233 -10.58 -16.15 20.72
CA SER A 233 -9.36 -16.96 20.46
C SER A 233 -9.06 -17.22 18.98
N THR A 234 -9.98 -16.83 18.10
CA THR A 234 -9.87 -17.02 16.65
C THR A 234 -9.69 -15.70 15.90
N ILE A 235 -9.45 -14.60 16.64
CA ILE A 235 -9.07 -13.31 16.07
C ILE A 235 -7.65 -13.41 15.49
N PRO A 236 -7.44 -12.95 14.24
CA PRO A 236 -6.12 -13.00 13.62
C PRO A 236 -5.09 -12.19 14.40
N SER A 237 -3.88 -12.72 14.54
CA SER A 237 -2.80 -12.07 15.32
C SER A 237 -2.29 -10.76 14.70
N GLU A 238 -2.57 -10.55 13.42
CA GLU A 238 -2.23 -9.36 12.66
C GLU A 238 -3.25 -8.23 12.83
N ALA A 239 -4.45 -8.50 13.34
CA ALA A 239 -5.45 -7.46 13.59
C ALA A 239 -5.00 -6.50 14.69
N THR A 240 -5.34 -5.22 14.56
CA THR A 240 -4.97 -4.17 15.53
C THR A 240 -5.55 -4.47 16.91
N PHE A 241 -6.72 -5.11 16.95
CA PHE A 241 -7.40 -5.50 18.20
C PHE A 241 -6.90 -6.83 18.81
N ALA A 242 -5.88 -7.48 18.26
CA ALA A 242 -5.40 -8.77 18.78
C ALA A 242 -5.00 -8.68 20.27
N THR A 243 -4.27 -7.64 20.67
CA THR A 243 -3.86 -7.45 22.07
C THR A 243 -5.04 -7.23 23.01
N ALA A 244 -5.98 -6.34 22.64
CA ALA A 244 -7.19 -6.09 23.44
C ALA A 244 -8.05 -7.36 23.59
N SER A 245 -8.08 -8.19 22.55
CA SER A 245 -8.80 -9.47 22.56
C SER A 245 -8.19 -10.48 23.53
N GLU A 246 -6.86 -10.50 23.67
CA GLU A 246 -6.17 -11.35 24.65
C GLU A 246 -6.48 -10.92 26.09
N ASP A 247 -6.57 -9.61 26.34
CA ASP A 247 -6.99 -9.09 27.66
C ASP A 247 -8.44 -9.50 27.98
N MET A 248 -9.35 -9.38 27.01
CA MET A 248 -10.73 -9.87 27.15
C MET A 248 -10.79 -11.39 27.37
N LEU A 249 -9.91 -12.18 26.74
CA LEU A 249 -9.86 -13.63 26.93
C LEU A 249 -9.52 -14.02 28.36
N VAL A 250 -8.56 -13.34 29.00
CA VAL A 250 -8.24 -13.57 30.42
C VAL A 250 -9.47 -13.33 31.27
N TYR A 251 -10.16 -12.23 31.02
CA TYR A 251 -11.37 -11.84 31.73
C TYR A 251 -12.51 -12.87 31.55
N TYR A 252 -12.83 -13.27 30.31
CA TYR A 252 -13.91 -14.24 30.04
C TYR A 252 -13.60 -15.63 30.59
N ARG A 253 -12.33 -16.06 30.59
CA ARG A 253 -11.92 -17.34 31.19
C ARG A 253 -12.14 -17.35 32.71
N ASN A 254 -11.93 -16.23 33.39
CA ASN A 254 -12.20 -16.12 34.83
C ASN A 254 -13.70 -16.23 35.13
N ASN A 255 -14.55 -15.51 34.39
CA ASN A 255 -16.01 -15.60 34.53
C ASN A 255 -16.51 -17.02 34.23
N HIS A 256 -16.06 -17.62 33.12
CA HIS A 256 -16.39 -19.01 32.78
C HIS A 256 -16.04 -20.00 33.91
N LYS A 257 -14.87 -19.82 34.53
CA LYS A 257 -14.44 -20.65 35.66
C LYS A 257 -15.34 -20.43 36.89
N ALA A 258 -15.64 -19.18 37.24
CA ALA A 258 -16.49 -18.85 38.38
C ALA A 258 -17.89 -19.48 38.25
N VAL A 259 -18.50 -19.41 37.07
CA VAL A 259 -19.78 -20.11 36.79
C VAL A 259 -19.62 -21.64 36.91
N GLY A 260 -18.49 -22.19 36.45
CA GLY A 260 -18.17 -23.61 36.62
C GLY A 260 -18.10 -24.03 38.10
N ASP A 261 -17.38 -23.26 38.92
CA ASP A 261 -17.25 -23.52 40.36
C ASP A 261 -18.61 -23.43 41.06
N ALA A 262 -19.49 -22.51 40.64
CA ALA A 262 -20.86 -22.37 41.14
C ALA A 262 -21.73 -23.61 40.83
N ILE A 263 -21.67 -24.10 39.60
CA ILE A 263 -22.36 -25.34 39.17
C ILE A 263 -21.92 -26.52 40.05
N ASP A 264 -20.63 -26.67 40.31
CA ASP A 264 -20.09 -27.76 41.10
C ASP A 264 -20.54 -27.69 42.57
N ARG A 265 -20.67 -26.47 43.12
CA ARG A 265 -21.23 -26.26 44.47
C ARG A 265 -22.69 -26.68 44.55
N ILE A 266 -23.54 -26.21 43.63
CA ILE A 266 -24.99 -26.56 43.61
C ILE A 266 -25.19 -28.08 43.46
N LYS A 267 -24.38 -28.73 42.60
CA LYS A 267 -24.43 -30.20 42.43
C LYS A 267 -24.06 -30.96 43.70
N LYS A 268 -23.01 -30.53 44.42
CA LYS A 268 -22.60 -31.15 45.70
C LYS A 268 -23.65 -30.95 46.80
N CYS A 269 -24.37 -29.85 46.72
CA CYS A 269 -25.44 -29.47 47.62
C CYS A 269 -26.73 -30.27 47.42
N THR A 270 -26.96 -30.86 46.23
CA THR A 270 -28.19 -31.64 45.97
C THR A 270 -28.25 -32.88 46.87
N PRO A 271 -29.15 -32.97 47.87
CA PRO A 271 -29.08 -33.99 48.91
C PRO A 271 -29.30 -35.40 48.33
N SER A 272 -28.36 -36.30 48.58
CA SER A 272 -28.53 -37.73 48.28
C SER A 272 -29.48 -38.36 49.31
N SER A 273 -30.78 -38.08 49.19
CA SER A 273 -31.87 -38.67 49.98
C SER A 273 -31.83 -38.45 51.51
N SER A 274 -32.94 -37.89 52.02
CA SER A 274 -33.48 -38.00 53.40
C SER A 274 -33.24 -36.94 54.47
N TYR A 275 -32.38 -35.93 54.28
CA TYR A 275 -32.35 -34.78 55.22
C TYR A 275 -32.28 -33.44 54.49
N GLU A 276 -33.26 -32.57 54.77
CA GLU A 276 -33.43 -31.22 54.23
C GLU A 276 -32.35 -30.24 54.75
N GLY A 277 -31.09 -30.51 54.41
CA GLY A 277 -30.03 -29.52 54.56
C GLY A 277 -30.22 -28.42 53.52
N PHE A 278 -30.72 -27.26 53.95
CA PHE A 278 -30.79 -26.06 53.11
C PHE A 278 -29.42 -25.78 52.53
N CYS A 279 -29.33 -25.91 51.21
CA CYS A 279 -28.19 -25.41 50.47
C CYS A 279 -28.30 -23.91 50.54
N ASP A 280 -27.34 -23.26 51.19
CA ASP A 280 -27.31 -21.81 51.35
C ASP A 280 -27.34 -21.20 49.94
N SER A 281 -28.54 -20.78 49.51
CA SER A 281 -28.86 -20.37 48.14
C SER A 281 -28.24 -19.02 47.78
N ASP A 282 -27.61 -18.39 48.78
CA ASP A 282 -27.23 -16.98 48.76
C ASP A 282 -25.72 -16.80 48.50
N PHE A 283 -25.02 -17.83 48.01
CA PHE A 283 -23.64 -17.63 47.57
C PHE A 283 -23.64 -16.76 46.31
N LEU A 284 -23.13 -15.54 46.39
CA LEU A 284 -22.99 -14.64 45.24
C LEU A 284 -21.84 -15.11 44.34
N ILE A 285 -22.09 -15.22 43.03
CA ILE A 285 -21.04 -15.41 42.03
C ILE A 285 -20.56 -14.02 41.63
N ASP A 286 -19.29 -13.74 41.87
CA ASP A 286 -18.64 -12.51 41.40
C ASP A 286 -18.36 -12.64 39.88
N ILE A 287 -19.38 -12.39 39.07
CA ILE A 287 -19.27 -12.26 37.61
C ILE A 287 -19.26 -10.78 37.29
N ALA A 288 -18.12 -10.30 36.81
CA ALA A 288 -18.03 -8.95 36.35
C ALA A 288 -18.59 -8.84 34.91
N MET A 289 -19.26 -7.72 34.61
CA MET A 289 -19.84 -7.43 33.30
C MET A 289 -18.72 -7.22 32.26
N PRO A 290 -18.80 -7.80 31.04
CA PRO A 290 -17.77 -7.61 30.02
C PRO A 290 -17.45 -6.13 29.81
N PRO A 291 -16.16 -5.78 29.65
CA PRO A 291 -15.79 -4.40 29.38
C PRO A 291 -16.48 -3.92 28.11
N ALA A 292 -17.01 -2.69 28.13
CA ALA A 292 -17.61 -2.08 26.96
C ALA A 292 -16.57 -2.04 25.82
N TYR A 293 -16.95 -2.58 24.66
CA TYR A 293 -16.15 -2.46 23.46
C TYR A 293 -16.50 -1.16 22.76
N THR A 294 -15.68 -0.13 22.99
CA THR A 294 -15.75 1.11 22.22
C THR A 294 -14.90 0.94 20.96
N THR A 295 -15.55 0.76 19.81
CA THR A 295 -14.88 0.95 18.53
C THR A 295 -14.42 2.40 18.45
N ALA A 296 -13.10 2.63 18.46
CA ALA A 296 -12.54 3.93 18.12
C ALA A 296 -13.03 4.28 16.70
N GLY A 297 -13.99 5.20 16.59
CA GLY A 297 -14.54 5.68 15.32
C GLY A 297 -16.06 5.49 15.09
N SER A 298 -16.79 4.72 15.90
CA SER A 298 -18.24 4.49 15.67
C SER A 298 -19.16 5.45 16.43
N ASP A 299 -18.85 6.75 16.42
CA ASP A 299 -19.77 7.80 16.90
C ASP A 299 -20.77 8.25 15.82
N SER A 300 -20.90 7.52 14.71
CA SER A 300 -21.85 7.84 13.63
C SER A 300 -22.93 6.78 13.47
N ASP A 301 -24.16 7.26 13.69
CA ASP A 301 -25.44 6.78 13.18
C ASP A 301 -26.04 5.50 13.81
N GLU A 302 -26.87 5.78 14.81
CA GLU A 302 -28.13 5.12 15.16
C GLU A 302 -28.62 4.14 14.07
N PHE A 303 -28.43 2.85 14.34
CA PHE A 303 -29.00 1.75 13.56
C PHE A 303 -30.53 1.89 13.60
N VAL A 304 -31.10 2.46 12.53
CA VAL A 304 -32.55 2.43 12.30
C VAL A 304 -32.92 0.98 12.01
N ASP A 305 -33.55 0.32 12.99
CA ASP A 305 -34.25 -0.95 12.81
C ASP A 305 -35.22 -0.80 11.62
N SER A 306 -34.82 -1.32 10.46
CA SER A 306 -35.74 -1.57 9.35
C SER A 306 -36.22 -3.00 9.44
N ASP A 307 -37.25 -3.18 10.26
CA ASP A 307 -38.20 -4.28 10.13
C ASP A 307 -38.64 -4.40 8.67
N SER A 308 -38.15 -5.42 7.99
CA SER A 308 -38.71 -5.88 6.71
C SER A 308 -38.55 -7.39 6.62
N ASP A 309 -39.48 -8.05 7.31
CA ASP A 309 -39.97 -9.37 6.92
C ASP A 309 -40.55 -9.29 5.50
N GLU A 310 -39.81 -9.74 4.48
CA GLU A 310 -40.44 -10.18 3.24
C GLU A 310 -39.71 -11.41 2.68
N PHE A 311 -40.23 -12.56 3.06
CA PHE A 311 -40.02 -13.85 2.43
C PHE A 311 -40.43 -13.77 0.96
N ALA A 312 -39.46 -13.83 0.04
CA ALA A 312 -39.71 -14.21 -1.34
C ALA A 312 -38.79 -15.39 -1.70
N SER A 313 -39.41 -16.56 -1.85
CA SER A 313 -38.78 -17.72 -2.47
C SER A 313 -38.64 -17.46 -3.97
N SER A 314 -37.49 -17.82 -4.53
CA SER A 314 -37.40 -18.19 -5.94
C SER A 314 -36.29 -19.20 -6.11
N ASP A 315 -36.73 -20.35 -6.60
CA ASP A 315 -35.97 -21.49 -7.07
C ASP A 315 -35.08 -21.15 -8.28
N ASP A 316 -34.13 -22.06 -8.51
CA ASP A 316 -33.51 -22.42 -9.79
C ASP A 316 -32.65 -21.38 -10.53
N ASP A 317 -31.33 -21.59 -10.54
CA ASP A 317 -30.72 -22.22 -11.72
C ASP A 317 -29.25 -22.60 -11.49
N ALA A 318 -28.98 -23.87 -11.79
CA ALA A 318 -27.66 -24.49 -11.75
C ALA A 318 -26.88 -24.16 -13.03
N ILE A 319 -25.67 -23.62 -12.88
CA ILE A 319 -24.64 -23.73 -13.93
C ILE A 319 -23.40 -24.36 -13.29
N ALA A 320 -23.22 -25.63 -13.65
CA ALA A 320 -22.00 -26.38 -13.45
C ALA A 320 -20.98 -25.98 -14.52
N GLU A 321 -19.82 -25.46 -14.12
CA GLU A 321 -18.63 -25.43 -14.98
C GLU A 321 -17.38 -25.89 -14.21
N SER A 322 -17.09 -27.18 -14.42
CA SER A 322 -15.79 -27.70 -14.84
C SER A 322 -14.52 -27.17 -14.15
N SER A 323 -14.13 -27.85 -13.08
CA SER A 323 -12.77 -27.86 -12.54
C SER A 323 -11.78 -28.53 -13.52
N GLY A 324 -10.89 -27.73 -14.11
CA GLY A 324 -9.73 -28.19 -14.86
C GLY A 324 -8.45 -27.93 -14.05
N ASP A 325 -7.97 -28.97 -13.37
CA ASP A 325 -6.68 -28.99 -12.68
C ASP A 325 -5.51 -28.92 -13.67
N SER A 326 -4.57 -28.01 -13.41
CA SER A 326 -3.28 -27.94 -14.11
C SER A 326 -2.28 -27.19 -13.21
N GLU A 327 -1.82 -27.85 -12.16
CA GLU A 327 -0.64 -27.43 -11.41
C GLU A 327 0.62 -27.59 -12.28
N THR A 328 1.30 -26.50 -12.59
CA THR A 328 2.69 -26.53 -13.06
C THR A 328 3.59 -25.90 -12.00
N TYR A 329 4.27 -26.79 -11.29
CA TYR A 329 5.30 -26.51 -10.30
C TYR A 329 6.56 -25.97 -11.01
N ILE A 330 6.90 -24.69 -10.84
CA ILE A 330 8.23 -24.17 -11.18
C ILE A 330 8.88 -23.64 -9.89
N GLY A 331 9.62 -24.54 -9.24
CA GLY A 331 10.57 -24.20 -8.20
C GLY A 331 11.84 -23.59 -8.81
N GLY A 332 12.09 -22.33 -8.51
CA GLY A 332 13.33 -21.63 -8.82
C GLY A 332 13.82 -20.89 -7.59
N THR A 333 14.68 -21.53 -6.79
CA THR A 333 15.39 -20.89 -5.68
C THR A 333 16.62 -20.17 -6.23
N THR A 334 16.58 -18.84 -6.32
CA THR A 334 17.75 -18.02 -6.64
C THR A 334 18.48 -17.68 -5.34
N TYR A 335 19.66 -18.28 -5.16
CA TYR A 335 20.64 -17.90 -4.13
C TYR A 335 21.23 -16.53 -4.49
N ILE A 336 20.96 -15.51 -3.67
CA ILE A 336 21.68 -14.24 -3.69
C ILE A 336 22.70 -14.28 -2.55
N GLY A 337 23.98 -14.39 -2.92
CA GLY A 337 25.10 -14.29 -1.99
C GLY A 337 25.25 -12.85 -1.50
N GLY A 338 24.79 -12.59 -0.27
CA GLY A 338 25.00 -11.35 0.45
C GLY A 338 26.22 -11.44 1.35
N SER A 339 27.16 -10.51 1.15
CA SER A 339 28.38 -10.30 1.92
C SER A 339 28.08 -10.06 3.41
N SER A 340 28.79 -10.75 4.30
CA SER A 340 28.59 -10.68 5.76
C SER A 340 29.11 -9.37 6.34
N SER A 341 28.20 -8.50 6.79
CA SER A 341 28.48 -7.49 7.82
C SER A 341 27.95 -8.02 9.16
N TYR A 342 28.83 -8.11 10.15
CA TYR A 342 28.49 -8.54 11.51
C TYR A 342 27.66 -7.45 12.20
N SER A 343 26.35 -7.46 11.97
CA SER A 343 25.40 -6.64 12.72
C SER A 343 25.04 -7.36 14.01
N SER A 344 25.24 -6.71 15.16
CA SER A 344 24.85 -7.25 16.47
C SER A 344 23.32 -7.29 16.54
N GLY A 345 22.73 -8.40 16.12
CA GLY A 345 21.29 -8.62 16.20
C GLY A 345 20.84 -8.77 17.65
N THR A 346 19.74 -8.12 17.99
CA THR A 346 18.92 -8.49 19.15
C THR A 346 17.78 -9.37 18.64
N THR A 347 17.61 -10.55 19.25
CA THR A 347 16.48 -11.43 18.94
C THR A 347 15.43 -11.26 20.02
N HIS A 348 14.25 -10.77 19.63
CA HIS A 348 13.11 -10.68 20.52
C HIS A 348 12.42 -12.05 20.62
N VAL A 349 12.27 -12.55 21.85
CA VAL A 349 11.53 -13.79 22.14
C VAL A 349 10.18 -13.39 22.72
N ARG A 350 9.09 -13.68 21.99
CA ARG A 350 7.72 -13.45 22.48
C ARG A 350 7.46 -14.28 23.73
N GLY A 351 6.66 -13.72 24.65
CA GLY A 351 6.25 -14.42 25.85
C GLY A 351 5.40 -15.65 25.52
N TYR A 352 5.46 -16.67 26.37
CA TYR A 352 4.67 -17.89 26.20
C TYR A 352 4.30 -18.49 27.57
N THR A 353 3.21 -19.24 27.60
CA THR A 353 2.77 -19.94 28.81
C THR A 353 3.16 -21.41 28.71
N ARG A 354 3.83 -21.92 29.74
CA ARG A 354 4.26 -23.32 29.83
C ARG A 354 3.05 -24.23 30.11
N LYS A 355 3.20 -25.54 29.86
CA LYS A 355 2.17 -26.55 30.17
C LYS A 355 1.77 -26.60 31.65
N ASP A 356 2.62 -26.11 32.55
CA ASP A 356 2.37 -26.00 33.99
C ASP A 356 1.63 -24.70 34.40
N GLY A 357 1.25 -23.86 33.43
CA GLY A 357 0.55 -22.60 33.68
C GLY A 357 1.47 -21.41 33.96
N THR A 358 2.80 -21.60 34.05
CA THR A 358 3.74 -20.51 34.30
C THR A 358 3.91 -19.65 33.06
N HIS A 359 3.61 -18.35 33.17
CA HIS A 359 3.82 -17.39 32.09
C HIS A 359 5.27 -16.88 32.06
N VAL A 360 5.94 -17.04 30.92
CA VAL A 360 7.26 -16.47 30.64
C VAL A 360 7.06 -15.17 29.87
N ARG A 361 7.43 -14.04 30.47
CA ARG A 361 7.36 -12.72 29.83
C ARG A 361 8.29 -12.63 28.62
N SER A 362 7.90 -11.83 27.62
CA SER A 362 8.74 -11.54 26.45
C SER A 362 10.06 -10.91 26.90
N HIS A 363 11.16 -11.31 26.25
CA HIS A 363 12.48 -10.76 26.54
C HIS A 363 13.33 -10.71 25.27
N THR A 364 14.30 -9.80 25.26
CA THR A 364 15.21 -9.62 24.13
C THR A 364 16.57 -10.24 24.47
N ARG A 365 17.05 -11.18 23.66
CA ARG A 365 18.40 -11.76 23.78
C ARG A 365 19.33 -11.10 22.78
N SER A 366 20.44 -10.52 23.25
CA SER A 366 21.52 -10.08 22.38
C SER A 366 22.29 -11.30 21.88
N THR A 367 22.26 -11.56 20.57
CA THR A 367 23.06 -12.62 19.94
C THR A 367 24.48 -12.10 19.74
N GLY A 368 25.31 -12.16 20.79
CA GLY A 368 26.65 -11.56 20.71
C GLY A 368 27.73 -12.02 21.69
N SER A 369 27.43 -12.75 22.77
CA SER A 369 28.47 -13.15 23.73
C SER A 369 28.45 -14.65 23.97
N ARG A 370 29.45 -15.36 23.42
CA ARG A 370 29.82 -16.69 23.89
C ARG A 370 30.26 -16.55 25.34
N VAL A 371 29.41 -16.96 26.28
CA VAL A 371 29.78 -17.10 27.69
C VAL A 371 30.63 -18.37 27.81
N SER A 372 31.95 -18.23 27.65
CA SER A 372 32.91 -19.22 28.11
C SER A 372 33.05 -19.07 29.62
N GLY A 373 32.40 -19.94 30.39
CA GLY A 373 32.40 -19.86 31.85
C GLY A 373 31.92 -21.15 32.51
N PHE A 374 32.56 -22.29 32.19
CA PHE A 374 32.47 -23.49 33.03
C PHE A 374 33.42 -23.31 34.23
N GLY A 375 32.87 -22.80 35.34
CA GLY A 375 33.54 -22.74 36.64
C GLY A 375 32.83 -23.66 37.62
N SER A 376 33.31 -24.90 37.73
CA SER A 376 32.93 -25.84 38.77
C SER A 376 33.57 -25.45 40.09
N SER A 377 32.76 -25.07 41.09
CA SER A 377 33.17 -25.04 42.49
C SER A 377 32.18 -25.82 43.33
N ARG A 378 32.49 -27.11 43.56
CA ARG A 378 32.01 -27.87 44.72
C ARG A 378 32.70 -27.31 45.96
N SER A 379 31.95 -26.70 46.88
CA SER A 379 32.36 -26.55 48.27
C SER A 379 31.49 -27.47 49.12
N GLY A 380 32.08 -28.56 49.61
CA GLY A 380 31.49 -29.38 50.65
C GLY A 380 31.49 -28.63 51.97
N GLY A 381 30.33 -28.57 52.63
CA GLY A 381 30.20 -28.22 54.03
C GLY A 381 29.73 -29.46 54.77
N ALA A 382 30.64 -30.11 55.48
CA ALA A 382 30.32 -31.06 56.53
C ALA A 382 30.01 -30.27 57.81
N SER A 383 28.94 -30.63 58.51
CA SER A 383 28.77 -30.29 59.91
C SER A 383 28.03 -31.44 60.58
N SER A 384 28.74 -32.01 61.54
CA SER A 384 28.34 -32.94 62.60
C SER A 384 27.17 -32.47 63.44
#